data_AF-A0A1N6NDV8-F1
#
_entry.id   AF-A0A1N6NDV8-F1
#
_cell.length_a   1.000
_cell.length_b   1.000
_cell.length_c   1.000
_cell.angle_alpha   90.00
_cell.angle_beta   90.00
_cell.angle_gamma   90.00
#
_symmetry.space_group_name_H-M   'P 1'
#
loop_
_entity.id
_entity.type
_entity.pdbx_description
1 polymer ?
#
loop_
_entity_poly.entity_id
_entity_poly.type
_entity_poly.pdbx_seq_one_letter_code
_entity_poly.pdbx_strand_id
1 'polypeptide(L)'
;MSRFDIESWCKKSPTDKSEPMGQMSFHISENDHLNLEQAEERLQNSGEPEAWVDVDMASFQLVTPPECGPLSDCRLRVYLREDDQRGQFHLVGHRASDGSLVYTNAIMVDMLME
;
A
#
# COMPACT_ATOMS: atom_id res chain seq x y z
N MET A 1 -9.67 -1.91 -13.54
CA MET A 1 -9.33 -2.70 -12.31
C MET A 1 -8.02 -3.44 -12.53
N SER A 2 -7.03 -3.22 -11.67
CA SER A 2 -5.73 -3.89 -11.76
C SER A 2 -5.51 -4.80 -10.55
N ARG A 3 -5.05 -6.04 -10.78
CA ARG A 3 -4.64 -6.96 -9.73
C ARG A 3 -3.12 -6.93 -9.59
N PHE A 4 -2.66 -6.91 -8.35
CA PHE A 4 -1.25 -6.95 -8.00
C PHE A 4 -0.94 -8.19 -7.18
N ASP A 5 0.26 -8.74 -7.38
CA ASP A 5 0.85 -9.82 -6.57
C ASP A 5 2.26 -9.36 -6.17
N ILE A 6 2.44 -8.97 -4.90
CA ILE A 6 3.60 -8.19 -4.44
C ILE A 6 4.17 -8.77 -3.17
N GLU A 7 5.49 -8.78 -3.08
CA GLU A 7 6.18 -9.15 -1.84
C GLU A 7 5.80 -8.23 -0.67
N SER A 8 5.58 -8.86 0.47
CA SER A 8 5.18 -8.23 1.72
C SER A 8 6.19 -8.46 2.83
N TRP A 9 6.13 -7.58 3.81
CA TRP A 9 7.05 -7.52 4.93
C TRP A 9 6.29 -7.27 6.22
N CYS A 10 6.75 -7.89 7.31
CA CYS A 10 6.22 -7.67 8.65
C CYS A 10 7.28 -7.08 9.55
N LYS A 11 6.88 -6.11 10.36
CA LYS A 11 7.72 -5.41 11.32
C LYS A 11 7.00 -5.43 12.67
N LYS A 12 7.48 -6.30 13.56
CA LYS A 12 6.87 -6.55 14.89
C LYS A 12 6.97 -5.33 15.80
N SER A 13 8.08 -4.60 15.72
CA SER A 13 8.30 -3.36 16.48
C SER A 13 8.98 -2.29 15.62
N PRO A 14 8.83 -0.99 15.92
CA PRO A 14 9.44 0.09 15.14
C PRO A 14 10.98 -0.01 15.01
N THR A 15 11.64 -0.63 15.98
CA THR A 15 13.09 -0.84 16.03
C THR A 15 13.56 -2.13 15.36
N ASP A 16 12.64 -3.05 15.08
CA ASP A 16 12.99 -4.35 14.51
C ASP A 16 13.27 -4.21 13.01
N LYS A 17 14.02 -5.17 12.46
CA LYS A 17 14.13 -5.28 11.00
C LYS A 17 12.85 -5.90 10.45
N SER A 18 12.48 -5.49 9.25
CA SER A 18 11.36 -6.11 8.55
C SER A 18 11.71 -7.54 8.14
N GLU A 19 10.83 -8.48 8.44
CA GLU A 19 10.91 -9.88 8.06
C GLU A 19 10.04 -10.12 6.81
N PRO A 20 10.53 -10.86 5.79
CA PRO A 20 9.73 -11.16 4.61
C PRO A 20 8.53 -12.04 4.99
N MET A 21 7.37 -11.75 4.39
CA MET A 21 6.10 -12.42 4.69
C MET A 21 5.52 -13.23 3.53
N GLY A 22 6.17 -13.18 2.36
CA GLY A 22 5.66 -13.80 1.14
C GLY A 22 4.84 -12.81 0.29
N GLN A 23 4.08 -13.31 -0.67
CA GLN A 23 3.31 -12.47 -1.59
C GLN A 23 1.91 -12.15 -1.07
N MET A 24 1.54 -10.88 -1.14
CA MET A 24 0.18 -10.38 -0.97
C MET A 24 -0.43 -10.06 -2.32
N SER A 25 -1.72 -10.35 -2.45
CA SER A 25 -2.47 -10.00 -3.65
C SER A 25 -3.63 -9.08 -3.31
N PHE A 26 -3.86 -8.04 -4.10
CA PHE A 26 -5.00 -7.14 -3.94
C PHE A 26 -5.39 -6.50 -5.26
N HIS A 27 -6.57 -5.90 -5.30
CA HIS A 27 -7.11 -5.20 -6.45
C HIS A 27 -7.16 -3.71 -6.18
N ILE A 28 -6.82 -2.93 -7.21
CA ILE A 28 -7.06 -1.48 -7.24
C ILE A 28 -8.30 -1.27 -8.12
N SER A 29 -9.36 -0.75 -7.49
CA SER A 29 -10.56 -0.33 -8.20
C SER A 29 -10.31 0.98 -8.97
N GLU A 30 -11.20 1.34 -9.88
CA GLU A 30 -11.13 2.64 -10.56
C GLU A 30 -11.20 3.82 -9.57
N ASN A 31 -11.99 3.68 -8.50
CA ASN A 31 -12.08 4.69 -7.45
C ASN A 31 -10.77 4.80 -6.66
N ASP A 32 -10.15 3.67 -6.32
CA ASP A 32 -8.85 3.66 -5.64
C ASP A 32 -7.77 4.28 -6.54
N HIS A 33 -7.79 3.96 -7.84
CA HIS A 33 -6.88 4.55 -8.82
C HIS A 33 -7.02 6.08 -8.85
N LEU A 34 -8.25 6.59 -9.00
CA LEU A 34 -8.50 8.03 -9.01
C LEU A 34 -8.05 8.71 -7.71
N ASN A 35 -8.23 8.06 -6.55
CA ASN A 35 -7.76 8.58 -5.28
C ASN A 35 -6.23 8.61 -5.17
N LEU A 36 -5.54 7.63 -5.77
CA LEU A 36 -4.08 7.60 -5.84
C LEU A 36 -3.53 8.73 -6.72
N GLU A 37 -4.14 8.98 -7.88
CA GLU A 37 -3.77 10.09 -8.78
C GLU A 37 -3.97 11.45 -8.08
N GLN A 38 -5.11 11.65 -7.42
CA GLN A 38 -5.37 12.87 -6.66
C GLN A 38 -4.39 13.06 -5.50
N ALA A 39 -4.00 11.97 -4.83
CA ALA A 39 -2.99 12.01 -3.78
C ALA A 39 -1.63 12.40 -4.34
N GLU A 40 -1.20 11.84 -5.47
CA GLU A 40 0.03 12.22 -6.17
C GLU A 40 0.03 13.71 -6.56
N GLU A 41 -1.02 14.18 -7.22
CA GLU A 41 -1.16 15.59 -7.63
C GLU A 41 -1.10 16.54 -6.42
N ARG A 42 -1.78 16.18 -5.32
CA ARG A 42 -1.72 16.95 -4.08
C ARG A 42 -0.29 17.05 -3.55
N LEU A 43 0.46 15.95 -3.54
CA LEU A 43 1.83 15.94 -3.02
C LEU A 43 2.74 16.83 -3.88
N GLN A 44 2.60 16.77 -5.20
CA GLN A 44 3.35 17.60 -6.13
C GLN A 44 3.08 19.11 -5.91
N ASN A 45 1.82 19.47 -5.64
CA ASN A 45 1.42 20.86 -5.46
C ASN A 45 1.71 21.43 -4.05
N SER A 46 1.66 20.59 -3.02
CA SER A 46 1.79 21.02 -1.62
C SER A 46 3.21 20.91 -1.07
N GLY A 47 4.03 20.00 -1.61
CA GLY A 47 5.32 19.63 -1.04
C GLY A 47 5.23 18.81 0.25
N GLU A 48 4.04 18.27 0.58
CA GLU A 48 3.89 17.30 1.66
C GLU A 48 4.67 16.01 1.34
N PRO A 49 5.25 15.32 2.34
CA PRO A 49 6.11 14.16 2.10
C PRO A 49 5.33 12.89 1.73
N GLU A 50 4.08 12.78 2.19
CA GLU A 50 3.25 11.60 1.98
C GLU A 50 1.76 11.93 2.12
N ALA A 51 0.93 11.08 1.52
CA ALA A 51 -0.52 11.09 1.65
C ALA A 51 -1.02 9.67 1.95
N TRP A 52 -2.19 9.58 2.57
CA TRP A 52 -2.82 8.31 2.93
C TRP A 52 -4.17 8.20 2.22
N VAL A 53 -4.38 7.08 1.53
CA VAL A 53 -5.63 6.75 0.84
C VAL A 53 -6.26 5.55 1.55
N ASP A 54 -7.48 5.72 2.03
CA ASP A 54 -8.27 4.63 2.61
C ASP A 54 -8.74 3.69 1.50
N VAL A 55 -8.77 2.38 1.78
CA VAL A 55 -9.27 1.37 0.85
C VAL A 55 -10.59 0.78 1.33
N ASP A 56 -11.50 0.55 0.38
CA ASP A 56 -12.69 -0.25 0.66
C ASP A 56 -12.33 -1.74 0.64
N MET A 57 -12.28 -2.35 1.82
CA MET A 57 -11.94 -3.77 1.96
C MET A 57 -12.89 -4.71 1.21
N ALA A 58 -14.11 -4.27 0.87
CA ALA A 58 -15.05 -5.07 0.07
C ALA A 58 -14.61 -5.19 -1.40
N SER A 59 -14.08 -4.12 -1.99
CA SER A 59 -13.63 -4.09 -3.39
C SER A 59 -12.14 -4.43 -3.54
N PHE A 60 -11.33 -4.14 -2.52
CA PHE A 60 -9.87 -4.31 -2.51
C PHE A 60 -9.44 -5.78 -2.58
N GLN A 61 -10.29 -6.72 -2.13
CA GLN A 61 -10.08 -8.18 -2.26
C GLN A 61 -8.66 -8.62 -1.84
N LEU A 62 -8.23 -8.18 -0.66
CA LEU A 62 -6.90 -8.51 -0.13
C LEU A 62 -6.79 -9.99 0.21
N VAL A 63 -5.75 -10.63 -0.33
CA VAL A 63 -5.30 -11.98 0.01
C VAL A 63 -3.92 -11.87 0.65
N THR A 64 -3.82 -12.34 1.89
CA THR A 64 -2.58 -12.35 2.65
C THR A 64 -1.93 -13.73 2.66
N PRO A 65 -0.60 -13.80 2.86
CA PRO A 65 0.09 -15.05 3.14
C PRO A 65 -0.51 -15.79 4.34
N PRO A 66 -0.55 -17.14 4.33
CA PRO A 66 -1.11 -17.92 5.44
C PRO A 66 -0.54 -17.55 6.80
N GLU A 67 0.77 -17.33 6.91
CA GLU A 67 1.43 -16.95 8.16
C GLU A 67 1.19 -15.50 8.61
N CYS A 68 0.68 -14.64 7.71
CA CYS A 68 0.31 -13.27 8.03
C CYS A 68 -1.07 -13.21 8.72
N GLY A 69 -2.03 -13.98 8.22
CA GLY A 69 -3.42 -13.88 8.66
C GLY A 69 -4.09 -12.57 8.23
N PRO A 70 -5.27 -12.23 8.79
CA PRO A 70 -6.00 -11.02 8.42
C PRO A 70 -5.29 -9.74 8.86
N LEU A 71 -5.44 -8.69 8.06
CA LEU A 71 -4.99 -7.34 8.39
C LEU A 71 -6.16 -6.45 8.80
N SER A 72 -5.83 -5.42 9.57
CA SER A 72 -6.69 -4.31 10.01
C SER A 72 -6.08 -2.98 9.58
N ASP A 73 -6.89 -1.92 9.57
CA ASP A 73 -6.47 -0.55 9.25
C ASP A 73 -5.68 -0.42 7.93
N CYS A 74 -6.08 -1.20 6.93
CA CYS A 74 -5.44 -1.21 5.62
C CYS A 74 -5.62 0.15 4.94
N ARG A 75 -4.51 0.74 4.50
CA ARG A 75 -4.44 2.00 3.76
C ARG A 75 -3.31 1.94 2.73
N LEU A 76 -3.42 2.74 1.69
CA LEU A 76 -2.33 2.94 0.73
C LEU A 76 -1.56 4.20 1.13
N ARG A 77 -0.26 4.05 1.35
CA ARG A 77 0.65 5.19 1.58
C ARG A 77 1.19 5.64 0.24
N VAL A 78 0.94 6.89 -0.13
CA VAL A 78 1.42 7.52 -1.37
C VAL A 78 2.53 8.50 -1.05
N TYR A 79 3.59 8.50 -1.85
CA TYR A 79 4.72 9.40 -1.70
C TYR A 79 5.40 9.61 -3.06
N LEU A 80 6.08 10.74 -3.23
CA LEU A 80 6.84 11.03 -4.43
C LEU A 80 8.24 10.46 -4.31
N ARG A 81 8.73 9.82 -5.37
CA ARG A 81 10.11 9.35 -5.43
C ARG A 81 11.06 10.54 -5.54
N GLU A 82 12.11 10.56 -4.74
CA GLU A 82 13.01 11.73 -4.65
C GLU A 82 13.75 12.03 -5.96
N ASP A 83 13.99 11.02 -6.79
CA ASP A 83 14.81 11.11 -8.01
C ASP A 83 14.06 11.76 -9.19
N ASP A 84 12.78 11.45 -9.39
CA ASP A 84 12.01 11.92 -10.55
C ASP A 84 10.61 12.43 -10.22
N GLN A 85 10.28 12.56 -8.92
CA GLN A 85 9.01 13.09 -8.42
C GLN A 85 7.77 12.32 -8.90
N ARG A 86 7.93 11.05 -9.31
CA ARG A 86 6.80 10.18 -9.65
C ARG A 86 6.17 9.60 -8.40
N GLY A 87 4.84 9.54 -8.39
CA GLY A 87 4.05 8.93 -7.34
C GLY A 87 4.26 7.43 -7.28
N GLN A 88 4.45 6.93 -6.06
CA GLN A 88 4.44 5.51 -5.77
C GLN A 88 3.66 5.24 -4.49
N PHE A 89 3.09 4.06 -4.40
CA PHE A 89 2.29 3.65 -3.26
C PHE A 89 2.60 2.23 -2.82
N HIS A 90 2.30 1.93 -1.56
CA HIS A 90 2.27 0.56 -1.04
C HIS A 90 1.13 0.39 -0.05
N LEU A 91 0.68 -0.85 0.08
CA LEU A 91 -0.26 -1.21 1.14
C LEU A 91 0.46 -1.16 2.50
N VAL A 92 -0.23 -0.61 3.49
CA VAL A 92 0.13 -0.66 4.90
C VAL A 92 -1.09 -1.14 5.68
N GLY A 93 -0.89 -2.06 6.61
CA GLY A 93 -1.90 -2.49 7.55
C GLY A 93 -1.27 -3.07 8.82
N HIS A 94 -2.11 -3.43 9.79
CA HIS A 94 -1.66 -4.08 11.01
C HIS A 94 -2.22 -5.49 11.11
N ARG A 95 -1.34 -6.45 11.42
CA ARG A 95 -1.73 -7.84 11.62
C ARG A 95 -2.71 -7.95 12.78
N ALA A 96 -3.90 -8.51 12.53
CA ALA A 96 -4.97 -8.53 13.53
C ALA A 96 -4.63 -9.37 14.78
N SER A 97 -3.73 -10.34 14.69
CA SER A 97 -3.37 -11.21 15.81
C SER A 97 -2.49 -10.53 16.87
N ASP A 98 -1.66 -9.55 16.49
CA ASP A 98 -0.68 -8.95 17.42
C ASP A 98 -0.33 -7.48 17.15
N GLY A 99 -0.97 -6.83 16.19
CA GLY A 99 -0.74 -5.42 15.87
C GLY A 99 0.56 -5.13 15.14
N SER A 100 1.30 -6.15 14.68
CA SER A 100 2.53 -5.93 13.90
C SER A 100 2.24 -5.14 12.62
N LEU A 101 3.14 -4.24 12.26
CA LEU A 101 3.04 -3.49 11.00
C LEU A 101 3.32 -4.44 9.83
N VAL A 102 2.45 -4.45 8.82
CA VAL A 102 2.62 -5.23 7.59
C VAL A 102 2.48 -4.31 6.38
N TYR A 103 3.38 -4.43 5.42
CA TYR A 103 3.39 -3.59 4.23
C TYR A 103 3.95 -4.31 3.00
N THR A 104 3.67 -3.78 1.81
CA THR A 104 4.17 -4.34 0.54
C THR A 104 5.32 -3.52 -0.04
N ASN A 105 6.01 -4.07 -1.03
CA ASN A 105 6.84 -3.24 -1.91
C ASN A 105 6.00 -2.17 -2.63
N ALA A 106 6.66 -1.09 -3.04
CA ALA A 106 6.00 0.02 -3.70
C ALA A 106 5.74 -0.23 -5.19
N ILE A 107 4.65 0.34 -5.68
CA ILE A 107 4.19 0.34 -7.07
C ILE A 107 4.12 1.79 -7.53
N MET A 108 4.53 2.09 -8.76
CA MET A 108 4.30 3.41 -9.33
C MET A 108 2.81 3.60 -9.64
N VAL A 109 2.27 4.78 -9.36
CA VAL A 109 0.86 5.11 -9.62
C VAL A 109 0.55 4.94 -11.11
N ASP A 110 1.44 5.42 -11.98
CA ASP A 110 1.28 5.34 -13.44
C ASP A 110 1.50 3.94 -14.07
N MET A 111 1.75 2.90 -13.26
CA MET A 111 1.66 1.50 -13.73
C MET A 111 0.23 0.94 -13.64
N LEU A 112 -0.69 1.68 -13.02
CA LEU A 112 -2.10 1.31 -13.00
C LEU A 112 -2.67 1.41 -14.42
N MET A 113 -3.21 0.30 -14.91
CA MET A 113 -3.86 0.27 -16.23
C MET A 113 -5.24 0.90 -16.12
N GLU A 114 -5.61 1.72 -17.11
CA GLU A 114 -6.98 2.17 -17.36
C GLU A 114 -7.90 0.98 -17.69
#